data_AF-A0A7S6LVA1-F1
#
_entry.id   AF-A0A7S6LVA1-F1
#
_cell.length_a   1.000
_cell.length_b   1.000
_cell.length_c   1.000
_cell.angle_alpha   90.00
_cell.angle_beta   90.00
_cell.angle_gamma   90.00
#
_symmetry.space_group_name_H-M   'P 1'
#
loop_
_entity.id
_entity.type
_entity.pdbx_description
1 polymer ?
#
loop_
_entity_poly.entity_id
_entity_poly.type
_entity_poly.pdbx_seq_one_letter_code
_entity_poly.pdbx_strand_id
1 'polypeptide(L)' 'MSTIERLYKLSSTLPPAALAELLDFAEFLHQKNMLPQPDEPFRLIDMAGGLEHSACFAGEPLAVQEALRREWD' A
#
# COMPACT_ATOMS: atom_id res chain seq x y z
N MET A 1 -16.94 19.90 -20.04
CA MET A 1 -16.37 18.61 -20.47
C MET A 1 -16.44 17.64 -19.31
N SER A 2 -17.14 16.53 -19.50
CA SER A 2 -17.29 15.45 -18.52
C SER A 2 -15.95 14.73 -18.28
N THR A 3 -15.80 14.08 -17.13
CA THR A 3 -14.64 13.23 -16.79
C THR A 3 -14.46 12.11 -17.81
N ILE A 4 -15.57 11.53 -18.29
CA ILE A 4 -15.60 10.48 -19.30
C ILE A 4 -15.04 10.98 -20.65
N GLU A 5 -15.39 12.20 -21.06
CA GLU A 5 -14.92 12.81 -22.30
C GLU A 5 -13.40 13.09 -22.25
N ARG A 6 -12.87 13.46 -21.08
CA ARG A 6 -11.43 13.67 -20.90
C ARG A 6 -10.66 12.35 -20.94
N LEU A 7 -11.18 11.30 -20.31
CA LEU A 7 -10.61 9.96 -20.35
C LEU A 7 -10.59 9.39 -21.77
N TYR A 8 -11.66 9.59 -22.54
CA TYR A 8 -11.73 9.16 -23.94
C TYR A 8 -10.73 9.89 -24.86
N LYS A 9 -10.48 11.17 -24.60
CA LYS A 9 -9.43 11.93 -25.31
C LYS A 9 -8.02 11.49 -24.93
N LEU A 10 -7.81 11.13 -23.66
CA LEU A 10 -6.52 10.61 -23.19
C LEU A 10 -6.25 9.21 -23.76
N SER A 11 -7.23 8.32 -23.74
CA SER A 11 -7.07 6.98 -24.31
C SER A 11 -6.79 7.01 -25.81
N SER A 12 -7.42 7.91 -26.56
CA SER A 12 -7.18 8.05 -28.01
C SER A 12 -5.83 8.66 -28.39
N THR A 13 -5.10 9.23 -27.45
CA THR A 13 -3.75 9.83 -27.67
C THR A 13 -2.60 8.98 -27.14
N LEU A 14 -2.91 7.90 -26.40
CA LEU A 14 -1.92 7.05 -25.76
C LEU A 14 -1.41 5.94 -26.71
N PRO A 15 -0.11 5.59 -26.65
CA PRO A 15 0.43 4.42 -27.33
C PRO A 15 -0.26 3.12 -26.88
N PRO A 16 -0.31 2.06 -27.71
CA PRO A 16 -0.97 0.80 -27.37
C PRO A 16 -0.50 0.17 -26.06
N ALA A 17 0.80 0.27 -25.75
CA ALA A 17 1.35 -0.25 -24.49
C ALA A 17 0.79 0.50 -23.28
N ALA A 18 0.68 1.82 -23.35
CA ALA A 18 0.16 2.64 -22.26
C ALA A 18 -1.36 2.50 -22.08
N LEU A 19 -2.08 2.12 -23.14
CA LEU A 19 -3.49 1.77 -23.06
C LEU A 19 -3.73 0.47 -22.27
N ALA A 20 -2.87 -0.53 -22.45
CA ALA A 20 -2.93 -1.77 -21.67
C ALA A 20 -2.73 -1.48 -20.18
N GLU A 21 -1.69 -0.73 -19.83
CA GLU A 21 -1.41 -0.31 -18.45
C GLU A 21 -2.58 0.48 -17.82
N LEU A 22 -3.25 1.34 -18.60
CA LEU A 22 -4.41 2.09 -18.12
C LEU A 22 -5.58 1.15 -17.80
N LEU A 23 -5.83 0.15 -18.64
CA LEU A 23 -6.87 -0.85 -18.41
C LEU A 23 -6.56 -1.70 -17.19
N ASP A 24 -5.31 -2.17 -17.06
CA ASP A 24 -4.86 -2.94 -15.90
C ASP A 24 -5.01 -2.13 -14.60
N PHE A 25 -4.68 -0.84 -14.64
CA PHE A 25 -4.87 0.06 -13.51
C PHE A 25 -6.36 0.29 -13.18
N ALA A 26 -7.21 0.42 -14.20
CA ALA A 26 -8.65 0.55 -14.00
C ALA A 26 -9.25 -0.71 -13.36
N GLU A 27 -8.79 -1.89 -13.78
CA GLU A 27 -9.19 -3.16 -13.18
C GLU A 27 -8.71 -3.27 -11.74
N PHE A 28 -7.46 -2.90 -11.46
CA PHE A 28 -6.92 -2.83 -10.11
C PHE A 28 -7.76 -1.94 -9.19
N LEU A 29 -8.14 -0.73 -9.66
CA LEU A 29 -8.97 0.17 -8.88
C LEU A 29 -10.37 -0.41 -8.62
N HIS A 30 -10.95 -1.09 -9.60
CA HIS A 30 -12.24 -1.76 -9.43
C HIS A 30 -12.15 -2.84 -8.35
N GLN A 31 -11.14 -3.72 -8.42
CA GLN A 31 -10.90 -4.76 -7.43
C GLN A 31 -10.63 -4.16 -6.04
N LYS A 32 -9.82 -3.12 -5.96
CA LYS A 32 -9.50 -2.42 -4.70
C LYS A 32 -10.74 -1.82 -4.04
N ASN A 33 -11.64 -1.24 -4.83
CA ASN A 33 -12.86 -0.62 -4.31
C ASN A 33 -13.97 -1.64 -3.99
N MET A 34 -13.88 -2.85 -4.53
CA MET A 34 -14.76 -3.97 -4.16
C MET A 34 -14.34 -4.64 -2.85
N LEU A 35 -13.09 -4.45 -2.40
CA LEU A 35 -12.69 -4.90 -1.08
C LEU A 35 -13.48 -4.09 -0.03
N PRO A 36 -14.10 -4.77 0.96
CA PRO A 36 -14.77 -4.07 2.05
C PRO A 36 -13.74 -3.17 2.73
N GLN A 37 -13.94 -1.86 2.61
CA GLN A 37 -13.22 -0.94 3.47
C GLN A 37 -13.71 -1.21 4.91
N PRO A 38 -12.80 -1.32 5.89
CA PRO A 38 -13.23 -1.44 7.26
C PRO A 38 -14.10 -0.22 7.60
N ASP A 39 -15.26 -0.46 8.22
CA ASP A 39 -16.23 0.59 8.58
C ASP A 39 -15.61 1.65 9.52
N GLU A 40 -14.54 1.28 10.22
CA GLU A 40 -13.74 2.17 11.04
C GLU A 40 -12.32 2.30 10.46
N PRO A 41 -11.78 3.53 10.31
CA PRO A 41 -10.41 3.72 9.88
C PRO A 41 -9.47 3.09 10.92
N PHE A 42 -8.82 1.99 10.53
CA PHE A 42 -7.81 1.30 11.33
C PHE A 42 -6.70 2.29 11.70
N ARG A 43 -6.51 2.53 12.99
CA ARG A 43 -5.54 3.50 13.49
C ARG A 43 -4.20 2.82 13.65
N LEU A 44 -3.11 3.55 13.43
CA LEU A 44 -1.76 3.02 13.67
C LEU A 44 -1.55 2.57 15.12
N ILE A 45 -2.27 3.16 16.08
CA ILE A 45 -2.21 2.74 17.48
C ILE A 45 -2.81 1.35 17.70
N ASP A 46 -3.72 0.90 16.83
CA ASP A 46 -4.30 -0.44 16.87
C ASP A 46 -3.29 -1.51 16.42
N MET A 47 -2.18 -1.09 15.80
CA MET A 47 -1.02 -1.93 15.48
C MET A 47 0.04 -1.94 16.60
N ALA A 48 -0.15 -1.17 17.68
CA ALA A 48 0.84 -1.10 18.75
C ALA A 48 0.84 -2.42 19.54
N GLY A 49 2.04 -2.97 19.78
CA GLY A 49 2.23 -4.25 20.46
C GLY A 49 2.40 -5.41 19.49
N GLY A 50 2.25 -6.64 19.99
CA GLY A 50 2.34 -7.88 19.20
C GLY A 50 3.76 -8.30 18.81
N LEU A 51 4.75 -7.43 19.07
CA LEU A 51 6.16 -7.70 18.87
C LEU A 51 6.82 -8.26 20.13
N GLU A 52 6.09 -8.42 21.24
CA GLU A 52 6.66 -8.91 22.52
C GLU A 52 7.13 -10.36 22.42
N HIS A 53 6.61 -11.12 21.46
CA HIS A 53 7.00 -12.50 21.16
C HIS A 53 7.76 -12.63 19.84
N SER A 54 8.09 -11.52 19.19
CA SER A 54 8.84 -11.53 17.93
C SER A 54 10.30 -11.95 18.18
N ALA A 55 10.84 -12.82 17.33
CA ALA A 55 12.23 -13.25 17.43
C ALA A 55 13.23 -12.09 17.46
N CYS A 56 12.94 -10.97 16.80
CA CYS A 56 13.84 -9.81 16.72
C CYS A 56 13.57 -8.74 17.79
N PHE A 57 12.36 -8.67 18.34
CA PHE A 57 11.92 -7.57 19.21
C PHE A 57 11.50 -8.03 20.62
N ALA A 58 11.54 -9.33 20.92
CA ALA A 58 11.19 -9.92 22.21
C ALA A 58 12.29 -9.76 23.29
N GLY A 59 12.93 -8.60 23.33
CA GLY A 59 14.02 -8.31 24.26
C GLY A 59 13.90 -6.93 24.90
N GLU A 60 14.82 -6.64 25.82
CA GLU A 60 14.92 -5.30 26.42
C GLU A 60 15.10 -4.24 25.34
N PRO A 61 14.34 -3.12 25.36
CA PRO A 61 14.35 -2.13 24.29
C PRO A 61 15.74 -1.62 23.91
N LEU A 62 16.61 -1.40 24.90
CA LEU A 62 17.98 -0.96 24.67
C LEU A 62 18.84 -2.03 23.98
N ALA A 63 18.66 -3.30 24.33
CA ALA A 63 19.37 -4.42 23.72
C ALA A 63 18.93 -4.62 22.27
N VAL A 64 17.63 -4.51 22.00
CA VAL A 64 17.07 -4.54 20.63
C VAL A 64 17.64 -3.39 19.79
N GLN A 65 17.68 -2.17 20.34
CA GLN A 65 18.26 -1.02 19.64
C GLN A 65 19.76 -1.16 19.37
N GLU A 66 20.52 -1.74 20.30
CA GLU A 66 21.95 -2.00 20.11
C GLU A 66 22.18 -3.07 19.03
N ALA A 67 21.38 -4.13 19.02
CA ALA A 67 21.44 -5.19 18.02
C ALA A 67 21.14 -4.64 16.61
N LEU A 68 20.06 -3.86 16.45
CA LEU A 68 19.71 -3.22 15.17
C LEU A 68 20.80 -2.24 14.69
N ARG A 69 21.44 -1.52 15.62
CA ARG A 69 22.52 -0.59 15.26
C ARG A 69 23.75 -1.31 14.70
N ARG A 70 24.04 -2.51 15.21
CA ARG A 70 25.19 -3.32 14.82
C ARG A 70 24.90 -4.31 13.70
N GLU A 71 23.66 -4.42 13.22
CA GLU A 71 23.29 -5.39 12.17
C GLU A 71 24.04 -5.14 10.84
N TRP A 72 24.51 -3.91 10.61
CA TRP A 72 25.21 -3.50 9.38
C TRP A 72 26.73 -3.31 9.57
N ASP A 73 27.26 -3.62 10.77
CA ASP A 73 28.71 -3.69 11.04
C ASP A 73 29.26 -5.09 10.65
#